data_AF-A0AAD9YX42-F1
#
_entry.id   AF-A0AAD9YX42-F1
#
_cell.length_a   1.000
_cell.length_b   1.000
_cell.length_c   1.000
_cell.angle_alpha   90.00
_cell.angle_beta   90.00
_cell.angle_gamma   90.00
#
_symmetry.space_group_name_H-M   'P 1'
#
loop_
_entity.id
_entity.type
_entity.pdbx_description
1 polymer ?
#
loop_
_entity_poly.entity_id
_entity_poly.type
_entity_poly.pdbx_seq_one_letter_code
_entity_poly.pdbx_strand_id
1 'polypeptide(L)'
;MHKTMDPSTLVSTFNALPRNRLSPSGSVPNHWHISLRHVPLSPPGHLLYIINPQARFVHVEGPLHSDYNTASTELKASMWAMLLLKAFIEGLGSGSAGSVGRPWSWVSNDAEMAGAVGETLRRMGVTAPEGMGVAGEEENAIADEEWERFFGLLKGQVRGGGQQ
;
A
#
# COMPACT_ATOMS: atom_id res chain seq x y z
N MET A 1 -20.69 5.36 -6.99
CA MET A 1 -20.66 3.90 -7.24
C MET A 1 -19.22 3.52 -7.53
N HIS A 2 -18.47 3.00 -6.55
CA HIS A 2 -17.20 2.32 -6.85
C HIS A 2 -17.56 1.00 -7.52
N LYS A 3 -17.27 0.88 -8.82
CA LYS A 3 -17.39 -0.39 -9.53
C LYS A 3 -16.23 -1.25 -9.04
N THR A 4 -16.51 -2.27 -8.23
CA THR A 4 -15.48 -3.24 -7.84
C THR A 4 -15.02 -3.94 -9.11
N MET A 5 -13.79 -3.66 -9.55
CA MET A 5 -13.18 -4.42 -10.65
C MET A 5 -13.08 -5.88 -10.23
N ASP A 6 -13.38 -6.79 -11.15
CA ASP A 6 -13.09 -8.19 -10.89
C ASP A 6 -11.56 -8.38 -10.76
N PRO A 7 -11.11 -9.38 -9.98
CA PRO A 7 -9.68 -9.58 -9.73
C PRO A 7 -8.84 -9.75 -11.01
N SER A 8 -9.41 -10.34 -12.06
CA SER A 8 -8.67 -10.56 -13.31
C SER A 8 -8.43 -9.26 -14.09
N THR A 9 -9.44 -8.39 -14.15
CA THR A 9 -9.31 -7.03 -14.70
C THR A 9 -8.31 -6.21 -13.91
N LEU A 10 -8.33 -6.32 -12.57
CA LEU A 10 -7.38 -5.61 -11.70
C LEU A 10 -5.93 -6.01 -12.01
N VAL A 11 -5.65 -7.32 -12.10
CA VAL A 11 -4.30 -7.83 -12.43
C VAL A 11 -3.89 -7.41 -13.84
N SER A 12 -4.78 -7.53 -14.82
CA SER A 12 -4.49 -7.14 -16.20
C SER A 12 -4.16 -5.64 -16.30
N THR A 13 -4.95 -4.80 -15.64
CA THR A 13 -4.75 -3.34 -15.59
C THR A 13 -3.44 -2.99 -14.90
N PHE A 14 -3.14 -3.62 -13.76
CA PHE A 14 -1.89 -3.40 -13.05
C PHE A 14 -0.67 -3.81 -13.89
N ASN A 15 -0.74 -4.96 -14.56
CA ASN A 15 0.35 -5.45 -15.41
C ASN A 15 0.60 -4.56 -16.64
N ALA A 16 -0.43 -3.84 -17.11
CA ALA A 16 -0.33 -2.88 -18.20
C ALA A 16 0.27 -1.52 -17.80
N LEU A 17 0.41 -1.24 -16.50
CA LEU A 17 1.01 0.01 -16.04
C LEU A 17 2.49 0.11 -16.46
N PRO A 18 2.98 1.31 -16.88
CA PRO A 18 4.39 1.53 -17.16
C PRO A 18 5.24 1.18 -15.94
N ARG A 19 6.37 0.49 -16.13
CA ARG A 19 7.25 0.10 -15.03
C ARG A 19 8.61 0.79 -15.16
N ASN A 20 8.72 1.93 -14.51
CA ASN A 20 9.95 2.72 -14.49
C ASN A 20 10.76 2.42 -13.24
N ARG A 21 12.10 2.44 -13.35
CA ARG A 21 13.01 2.28 -12.20
C ARG A 21 12.95 3.46 -11.23
N LEU A 22 12.58 4.63 -11.74
CA LEU A 22 12.45 5.87 -10.99
C LEU A 22 10.98 6.26 -10.90
N SER A 23 10.62 6.97 -9.85
CA SER A 23 9.30 7.57 -9.68
C SER A 23 9.01 8.61 -10.78
N PRO A 24 7.77 9.12 -10.92
CA PRO A 24 7.42 10.08 -11.97
C PRO A 24 8.27 11.36 -11.99
N SER A 25 8.86 11.76 -10.84
CA SER A 25 9.78 12.90 -10.78
C SER A 25 11.13 12.63 -11.44
N GLY A 26 11.43 11.37 -11.79
CA GLY A 26 12.73 10.94 -12.31
C GLY A 26 13.88 11.06 -11.31
N SER A 27 13.60 11.34 -10.04
CA SER A 27 14.63 11.73 -9.06
C SER A 27 14.88 10.70 -7.95
N VAL A 28 13.91 9.83 -7.67
CA VAL A 28 14.04 8.78 -6.64
C VAL A 28 13.63 7.41 -7.18
N PRO A 29 14.12 6.30 -6.60
CA PRO A 29 13.71 4.96 -6.98
C PRO A 29 12.19 4.76 -6.88
N ASN A 30 11.63 3.99 -7.80
CA ASN A 30 10.23 3.52 -7.74
C ASN A 30 10.12 2.31 -6.78
N HIS A 31 10.55 2.53 -5.55
CA HIS A 31 10.65 1.54 -4.48
C HIS A 31 9.65 1.90 -3.38
N TRP A 32 8.93 0.91 -2.87
CA TRP A 32 7.86 1.15 -1.91
C TRP A 32 7.92 0.20 -0.72
N HIS A 33 7.77 0.79 0.46
CA HIS A 33 7.59 0.10 1.73
C HIS A 33 6.10 -0.01 2.05
N ILE A 34 5.68 -1.22 2.38
CA ILE A 34 4.30 -1.59 2.68
C ILE A 34 4.24 -2.11 4.12
N SER A 35 3.33 -1.60 4.92
CA SER A 35 3.09 -2.12 6.27
C SER A 35 1.64 -1.97 6.67
N LEU A 36 1.22 -2.72 7.70
CA LEU A 36 -0.08 -2.51 8.30
C LEU A 36 0.03 -1.62 9.52
N ARG A 37 -0.87 -0.64 9.60
CA ARG A 37 -0.91 0.28 10.73
C ARG A 37 -2.29 0.26 11.38
N HIS A 38 -2.30 -0.03 12.68
CA HIS A 38 -3.51 0.06 13.48
C HIS A 38 -3.85 1.53 13.75
N VAL A 39 -5.12 1.88 13.54
CA VAL A 39 -5.69 3.20 13.81
C VAL A 39 -6.68 3.06 14.97
N PRO A 40 -6.34 3.53 16.18
CA PRO A 40 -7.20 3.44 17.37
C PRO A 40 -8.24 4.57 17.44
N LEU A 41 -8.53 5.25 16.33
CA LEU A 41 -9.59 6.26 16.25
C LEU A 41 -10.94 5.56 16.13
N SER A 42 -12.02 6.14 16.64
CA SER A 42 -13.35 5.51 16.53
C SER A 42 -13.97 5.75 15.14
N PRO A 43 -14.40 4.70 14.41
CA PRO A 43 -14.26 3.27 14.73
C PRO A 43 -12.84 2.75 14.47
N PRO A 44 -12.28 1.89 15.35
CA PRO A 44 -10.91 1.41 15.22
C PRO A 44 -10.75 0.53 13.98
N GLY A 45 -9.59 0.59 13.35
CA GLY A 45 -9.34 -0.14 12.11
C GLY A 45 -7.87 -0.37 11.82
N HIS A 46 -7.61 -1.00 10.67
CA HIS A 46 -6.27 -1.15 10.13
C HIS A 46 -6.21 -0.51 8.76
N LEU A 47 -5.13 0.23 8.51
CA LEU A 47 -4.81 0.80 7.21
C LEU A 47 -3.60 0.06 6.64
N LEU A 48 -3.66 -0.21 5.34
CA LEU A 48 -2.48 -0.58 4.58
C LEU A 48 -1.73 0.70 4.26
N TYR A 49 -0.55 0.85 4.86
CA TYR A 49 0.32 2.00 4.73
C TYR A 49 1.34 1.74 3.63
N ILE A 50 1.42 2.66 2.67
CA ILE A 50 2.25 2.57 1.47
C ILE A 50 3.10 3.83 1.40
N ILE A 51 4.41 3.69 1.43
CA ILE A 51 5.32 4.83 1.38
C ILE A 51 6.45 4.59 0.37
N ASN A 52 6.82 5.63 -0.37
CA ASN A 52 8.12 5.68 -1.04
C ASN A 52 9.12 6.34 -0.06
N PRO A 53 10.05 5.59 0.56
CA PRO A 53 10.87 6.11 1.66
C PRO A 53 11.70 7.33 1.26
N GLN A 54 12.27 7.33 0.06
CA GLN A 54 13.13 8.41 -0.43
C GLN A 54 12.34 9.67 -0.79
N ALA A 55 11.14 9.53 -1.35
CA ALA A 55 10.25 10.67 -1.60
C ALA A 55 9.52 11.15 -0.33
N ARG A 56 9.47 10.33 0.73
CA ARG A 56 8.57 10.49 1.87
C ARG A 56 7.11 10.69 1.43
N PHE A 57 6.73 10.05 0.32
CA PHE A 57 5.39 10.14 -0.24
C PHE A 57 4.54 9.01 0.35
N VAL A 58 3.50 9.40 1.10
CA VAL A 58 2.62 8.50 1.83
C VAL A 58 1.28 8.33 1.11
N HIS A 59 0.82 7.08 1.06
CA HIS A 59 -0.53 6.69 0.65
C HIS A 59 -1.07 5.65 1.63
N VAL A 60 -2.39 5.64 1.82
CA VAL A 60 -3.07 4.65 2.68
C VAL A 60 -4.27 4.06 1.96
N GLU A 61 -4.48 2.77 2.16
CA GLU A 61 -5.70 2.07 1.75
C GLU A 61 -6.41 1.46 2.96
N GLY A 62 -7.74 1.38 2.88
CA GLY A 62 -8.57 0.80 3.93
C GLY A 62 -9.82 1.63 4.25
N PRO A 63 -10.45 1.39 5.42
CA PRO A 63 -10.05 0.42 6.44
C PRO A 63 -10.17 -1.03 5.96
N LEU A 64 -9.28 -1.90 6.46
CA LEU A 64 -9.48 -3.35 6.37
C LEU A 64 -10.69 -3.77 7.22
N HIS A 65 -11.41 -4.79 6.77
CA HIS A 65 -12.61 -5.29 7.44
C HIS A 65 -12.31 -5.80 8.86
N SER A 66 -13.35 -5.81 9.70
CA SER A 66 -13.27 -6.19 11.11
C SER A 66 -12.78 -7.63 11.36
N ASP A 67 -12.94 -8.50 10.38
CA ASP A 67 -12.48 -9.89 10.40
C ASP A 67 -10.97 -10.05 10.17
N TYR A 68 -10.26 -8.97 9.79
CA TYR A 68 -8.82 -9.02 9.52
C TYR A 68 -8.03 -9.64 10.68
N ASN A 69 -8.36 -9.32 11.93
CA ASN A 69 -7.62 -9.83 13.08
C ASN A 69 -7.75 -11.37 13.24
N THR A 70 -8.90 -11.92 12.86
CA THR A 70 -9.21 -13.35 12.96
C THR A 70 -8.93 -14.12 11.67
N ALA A 71 -8.64 -13.42 10.57
CA ALA A 71 -8.36 -14.01 9.28
C ALA A 71 -7.04 -14.79 9.27
N SER A 72 -6.98 -15.86 8.47
CA SER A 72 -5.75 -16.59 8.20
C SER A 72 -4.75 -15.73 7.44
N THR A 73 -3.46 -16.09 7.49
CA THR A 73 -2.39 -15.38 6.75
C THR A 73 -2.70 -15.33 5.26
N GLU A 74 -3.27 -16.38 4.67
CA GLU A 74 -3.62 -16.43 3.24
C GLU A 74 -4.72 -15.44 2.89
N LEU A 75 -5.75 -15.32 3.74
CA LEU A 75 -6.83 -14.37 3.52
C LEU A 75 -6.32 -12.93 3.68
N LYS A 76 -5.51 -12.65 4.71
CA LYS A 76 -4.85 -11.36 4.89
C LYS A 76 -3.99 -10.98 3.69
N ALA A 77 -3.17 -11.93 3.21
CA ALA A 77 -2.33 -11.72 2.05
C ALA A 77 -3.15 -11.41 0.79
N SER A 78 -4.29 -12.07 0.60
CA SER A 78 -5.23 -11.79 -0.48
C SER A 78 -5.84 -10.39 -0.38
N MET A 79 -6.21 -9.96 0.83
CA MET A 79 -6.72 -8.60 1.08
C MET A 79 -5.65 -7.55 0.76
N TRP A 80 -4.41 -7.74 1.22
CA TRP A 80 -3.29 -6.84 0.92
C TRP A 80 -3.01 -6.79 -0.57
N ALA A 81 -2.92 -7.95 -1.25
CA ALA A 81 -2.66 -8.01 -2.68
C ALA A 81 -3.72 -7.21 -3.47
N MET A 82 -5.00 -7.39 -3.17
CA MET A 82 -6.08 -6.65 -3.82
C MET A 82 -6.00 -5.13 -3.55
N LEU A 83 -5.76 -4.72 -2.30
CA LEU A 83 -5.61 -3.30 -1.96
C LEU A 83 -4.39 -2.68 -2.61
N LEU A 84 -3.26 -3.39 -2.68
CA LEU A 84 -2.05 -2.92 -3.36
C LEU A 84 -2.30 -2.67 -4.84
N LEU A 85 -2.85 -3.65 -5.55
CA LEU A 85 -3.14 -3.51 -6.96
C LEU A 85 -4.09 -2.33 -7.21
N LYS A 86 -5.14 -2.19 -6.38
CA LYS A 86 -6.06 -1.06 -6.44
C LYS A 86 -5.35 0.27 -6.16
N ALA A 87 -4.49 0.34 -5.15
CA ALA A 87 -3.76 1.56 -4.80
C ALA A 87 -2.94 2.08 -5.98
N PHE A 88 -2.23 1.20 -6.69
CA PHE A 88 -1.38 1.60 -7.82
C PHE A 88 -2.19 1.95 -9.09
N ILE A 89 -3.37 1.36 -9.27
CA ILE A 89 -4.25 1.67 -10.40
C ILE A 89 -5.01 2.97 -10.16
N GLU A 90 -5.66 3.09 -9.00
CA GLU A 90 -6.63 4.15 -8.71
C GLU A 90 -6.01 5.26 -7.86
N GLY A 91 -5.37 4.93 -6.72
CA GLY A 91 -4.92 5.95 -5.77
C GLY A 91 -3.67 6.71 -6.21
N LEU A 92 -2.60 5.98 -6.47
CA LEU A 92 -1.30 6.50 -6.92
C LEU A 92 -1.27 6.77 -8.43
N GLY A 93 -2.23 6.24 -9.17
CA GLY A 93 -2.30 6.31 -10.62
C GLY A 93 -3.07 7.52 -11.17
N SER A 94 -4.02 8.08 -10.41
CA SER A 94 -4.97 9.08 -10.91
C SER A 94 -4.73 10.52 -10.46
N GLY A 95 -3.63 10.79 -9.74
CA GLY A 95 -3.30 12.13 -9.23
C GLY A 95 -2.76 13.07 -10.31
N SER A 96 -2.81 14.39 -10.04
CA SER A 96 -2.25 15.43 -10.92
C SER A 96 -0.73 15.34 -11.10
N ALA A 97 -0.04 14.59 -10.24
CA ALA A 97 1.40 14.34 -10.29
C ALA A 97 1.81 13.29 -11.34
N GLY A 98 0.84 12.74 -12.09
CA GLY A 98 1.07 11.63 -13.01
C GLY A 98 1.05 10.27 -12.29
N SER A 99 0.77 9.22 -13.04
CA SER A 99 0.75 7.86 -12.51
C SER A 99 2.15 7.42 -12.07
N VAL A 100 2.27 6.90 -10.85
CA VAL A 100 3.52 6.26 -10.39
C VAL A 100 3.87 4.98 -11.17
N GLY A 101 2.93 4.50 -11.99
CA GLY A 101 3.07 3.26 -12.75
C GLY A 101 3.15 2.04 -11.85
N ARG A 102 3.67 0.96 -12.41
CA ARG A 102 3.97 -0.25 -11.65
C ARG A 102 5.27 -0.06 -10.87
N PRO A 103 5.30 -0.43 -9.58
CA PRO A 103 6.48 -0.32 -8.75
C PRO A 103 7.65 -1.15 -9.30
N TRP A 104 8.86 -0.66 -9.07
CA TRP A 104 10.07 -1.41 -9.39
C TRP A 104 10.31 -2.50 -8.35
N SER A 105 10.15 -2.20 -7.06
CA SER A 105 10.25 -3.18 -5.98
C SER A 105 9.33 -2.82 -4.80
N TRP A 106 9.01 -3.85 -4.03
CA TRP A 106 8.21 -3.79 -2.81
C TRP A 106 8.94 -4.41 -1.65
N VAL A 107 8.83 -3.81 -0.47
CA VAL A 107 9.29 -4.39 0.78
C VAL A 107 8.27 -4.23 1.88
N SER A 108 8.34 -5.08 2.90
CA SER A 108 7.52 -5.00 4.11
C SER A 108 8.39 -5.26 5.35
N ASN A 109 8.02 -4.64 6.47
CA ASN A 109 8.64 -4.90 7.77
C ASN A 109 8.21 -6.24 8.38
N ASP A 110 7.12 -6.83 7.89
CA ASP A 110 6.64 -8.15 8.24
C ASP A 110 7.07 -9.15 7.15
N ALA A 111 8.05 -10.01 7.50
CA ALA A 111 8.62 -10.99 6.59
C ALA A 111 7.65 -12.13 6.22
N GLU A 112 6.78 -12.53 7.15
CA GLU A 112 5.76 -13.56 6.88
C GLU A 112 4.74 -13.03 5.88
N MET A 113 4.22 -11.84 6.14
CA MET A 113 3.28 -11.19 5.23
C MET A 113 3.92 -10.83 3.89
N ALA A 114 5.19 -10.41 3.85
CA ALA A 114 5.92 -10.20 2.61
C ALA A 114 5.92 -11.46 1.72
N GLY A 115 6.28 -12.60 2.31
CA GLY A 115 6.27 -13.88 1.61
C GLY A 115 4.87 -14.27 1.13
N ALA A 116 3.86 -14.20 2.01
CA ALA A 116 2.50 -14.59 1.70
C ALA A 116 1.84 -13.70 0.64
N VAL A 117 2.06 -12.38 0.71
CA VAL A 117 1.55 -11.40 -0.28
C VAL A 117 2.26 -11.60 -1.61
N GLY A 118 3.59 -11.77 -1.61
CA GLY A 118 4.36 -12.06 -2.81
C GLY A 118 3.88 -13.31 -3.55
N GLU A 119 3.64 -14.41 -2.82
CA GLU A 119 3.09 -15.65 -3.39
C GLU A 119 1.66 -15.45 -3.91
N THR A 120 0.84 -14.68 -3.19
CA THR A 120 -0.53 -14.41 -3.61
C THR A 120 -0.60 -13.57 -4.88
N LEU A 121 0.20 -12.50 -4.99
CA LEU A 121 0.31 -11.70 -6.21
C LEU A 121 0.79 -12.54 -7.40
N ARG A 122 1.73 -13.46 -7.19
CA ARG A 122 2.21 -14.40 -8.20
C ARG A 122 1.08 -15.32 -8.67
N ARG A 123 0.35 -15.95 -7.74
CA ARG A 123 -0.81 -16.81 -8.06
C ARG A 123 -1.91 -16.06 -8.80
N MET A 124 -2.09 -14.78 -8.52
CA MET A 124 -3.03 -13.91 -9.22
C MET A 124 -2.59 -13.55 -10.65
N GLY A 125 -1.33 -13.78 -11.03
CA GLY A 125 -0.80 -13.49 -12.36
C GLY A 125 -0.11 -12.13 -12.50
N VAL A 126 0.32 -11.51 -11.40
CA VAL A 126 1.10 -10.26 -11.43
C VAL A 126 2.49 -10.55 -12.00
N THR A 127 2.85 -9.87 -13.09
CA THR A 127 4.07 -10.15 -13.88
C THR A 127 5.19 -9.15 -13.56
N ALA A 128 5.88 -9.33 -12.45
CA ALA A 128 7.10 -8.57 -12.15
C ALA A 128 8.11 -9.48 -11.42
N PRO A 129 9.42 -9.29 -11.65
CA PRO A 129 10.46 -10.28 -11.41
C PRO A 129 10.76 -10.57 -9.93
N GLU A 130 10.27 -9.77 -8.97
CA GLU A 130 10.61 -9.96 -7.56
C GLU A 130 9.35 -9.73 -6.73
N GLY A 131 9.02 -10.71 -5.88
CA GLY A 131 7.90 -10.60 -4.94
C GLY A 131 8.13 -9.49 -3.92
N MET A 132 7.24 -9.37 -2.94
CA MET A 132 7.46 -8.46 -1.82
C MET A 132 8.65 -8.96 -0.98
N GLY A 133 9.68 -8.12 -0.87
CA GLY A 133 10.87 -8.37 -0.06
C GLY A 133 10.68 -7.96 1.40
N VAL A 134 11.74 -8.08 2.18
CA VAL A 134 11.80 -7.63 3.57
C VAL A 134 12.53 -6.30 3.63
N ALA A 135 11.96 -5.32 4.33
CA ALA A 135 12.49 -3.98 4.45
C ALA A 135 13.72 -3.92 5.38
N GLY A 136 14.68 -3.05 5.05
CA GLY A 136 15.83 -2.76 5.91
C GLY A 136 15.47 -1.86 7.10
N GLU A 137 16.37 -1.77 8.07
CA GLU A 137 16.18 -0.95 9.28
C GLU A 137 15.92 0.54 8.96
N GLU A 138 16.64 1.09 7.99
CA GLU A 138 16.49 2.49 7.56
C GLU A 138 15.09 2.77 6.99
N GLU A 139 14.60 1.88 6.11
CA GLU A 139 13.28 2.03 5.49
C GLU A 139 12.17 1.90 6.52
N ASN A 140 12.32 1.00 7.49
CA ASN A 140 11.40 0.86 8.61
C ASN A 140 11.36 2.13 9.47
N ALA A 141 12.51 2.71 9.78
CA ALA A 141 12.59 3.95 10.56
C ALA A 141 11.91 5.13 9.84
N ILE A 142 12.13 5.28 8.53
CA ILE A 142 11.45 6.31 7.72
C ILE A 142 9.94 6.07 7.69
N ALA A 143 9.51 4.81 7.53
CA ALA A 143 8.10 4.46 7.51
C ALA A 143 7.40 4.76 8.84
N ASP A 144 8.08 4.53 9.97
CA ASP A 144 7.57 4.86 11.31
C ASP A 144 7.48 6.38 11.53
N GLU A 145 8.54 7.13 11.18
CA GLU A 145 8.57 8.59 11.32
C GLU A 145 7.42 9.27 10.55
N GLU A 146 7.24 8.89 9.28
CA GLU A 146 6.19 9.47 8.44
C GLU A 146 4.79 8.98 8.87
N TRP A 147 4.68 7.77 9.44
CA TRP A 147 3.42 7.30 10.01
C TRP A 147 3.01 8.15 11.22
N GLU A 148 3.93 8.48 12.13
CA GLU A 148 3.64 9.34 13.27
C GLU A 148 3.15 10.72 12.84
N ARG A 149 3.81 11.31 11.83
CA ARG A 149 3.41 12.58 11.23
C ARG A 149 2.02 12.49 10.60
N PHE A 150 1.80 11.50 9.75
CA PHE A 150 0.50 11.27 9.09
C PHE A 150 -0.62 11.06 10.12
N PHE A 151 -0.40 10.20 11.11
CA PHE A 151 -1.36 9.91 12.16
C PHE A 151 -1.64 11.12 13.06
N GLY A 152 -0.64 11.97 13.29
CA GLY A 152 -0.80 13.27 13.95
C GLY A 152 -1.81 14.16 13.23
N LEU A 153 -1.70 14.28 11.91
CA LEU A 153 -2.64 15.04 11.07
C LEU A 153 -4.04 14.43 11.08
N LEU A 154 -4.14 13.10 10.96
CA LEU A 154 -5.41 12.39 10.99
C LEU A 154 -6.18 12.64 12.30
N LYS A 155 -5.49 12.59 13.45
CA LYS A 155 -6.05 12.95 14.77
C LYS A 155 -6.55 14.40 14.80
N GLY A 156 -5.81 15.33 14.21
CA GLY A 156 -6.18 16.74 14.13
C GLY A 156 -7.49 16.96 13.38
N GLN A 157 -7.67 16.28 12.24
CA GLN A 157 -8.88 16.36 11.44
C GLN A 157 -10.12 15.82 12.18
N VAL A 158 -9.99 14.68 12.86
CA VAL A 158 -11.10 14.11 13.64
C VAL A 158 -11.54 15.03 14.79
N ARG A 159 -10.60 15.75 15.41
CA ARG A 159 -10.92 16.73 16.47
C ARG A 159 -11.57 18.01 15.92
N GLY A 160 -11.18 18.45 14.72
CA GLY A 160 -11.73 19.66 14.09
C GLY A 160 -13.13 19.49 13.48
N GLY A 161 -13.53 18.26 13.13
CA GLY A 161 -14.84 17.95 12.54
C GLY A 161 -16.01 17.86 13.53
N GLY A 162 -15.77 18.00 14.83
CA GLY A 162 -16.80 17.92 15.88
C GLY A 162 -17.48 19.25 16.25
N GLN A 163 -17.20 20.33 15.52
CA GLN A 163 -17.83 21.64 15.68
C GLN A 163 -18.42 22.13 14.35
N GLN A 164 -19.47 21.48 13.85
CA GLN A 164 -20.41 22.05 12.87
C GLN A 164 -21.82 21.55 13.16
#